data_AF-A0A7L1XHU3-F1
#
_entry.id   AF-A0A7L1XHU3-F1
#
_cell.length_a   1.000
_cell.length_b   1.000
_cell.length_c   1.000
_cell.angle_alpha   90.00
_cell.angle_beta   90.00
_cell.angle_gamma   90.00
#
_symmetry.space_group_name_H-M   'P 1'
#
loop_
_entity.id
_entity.type
_entity.pdbx_description
1 polymer ?
#
loop_
_entity_poly.entity_id
_entity_poly.type
_entity_poly.pdbx_seq_one_letter_code
_entity_poly.pdbx_strand_id
1 'polypeptide(L)'
;QVTGHLDDCTCNVETIDAFNNYKLFPRLNELLEKDYFRYYKVNLKKPCPFWNDNSHCGIRDCAVKPCPSDEVPDGIRSGSYKYSEEANSLAEECEEAKRLGAVDGSLSEETQQAVLQWTRHDDSSDSFCEADDIYSPDAEYVDLLLNPERYTGYKGPDAWKIWNSIYEENCFKPPNVKRPLTSGRGESFIYLCGVCIEKRAFYRLISGLHASINIHLSARYLLQDTWSEKKWGPNVTEFQQRFDEVLTRGEGPRRLKNLYFLYLIELRALSKVLPFFQRPGFQLYTGNESQDVEVKNLLLEILHLAKSFPLHFDENSLFAGNKKEAAKLKEEFRLHFKNISKIMDCVGCFKCRLWGKLQTQGLGTVLKILFSENLIEKIPESGPSYGFQLTRQEIVALFNAFGRL
;
A
#
# COMPACT_ATOMS: atom_id res chain seq x y z
N GLN A 1 5.99 -18.38 19.95
CA GLN A 1 4.85 -17.60 20.47
C GLN A 1 5.39 -16.20 20.78
N VAL A 2 4.77 -15.12 20.30
CA VAL A 2 5.20 -13.75 20.63
C VAL A 2 4.29 -13.25 21.75
N THR A 3 4.78 -13.28 22.98
CA THR A 3 4.05 -12.83 24.17
C THR A 3 4.75 -11.62 24.78
N GLY A 4 3.99 -10.65 25.28
CA GLY A 4 4.50 -9.49 26.02
C GLY A 4 4.50 -8.18 25.24
N HIS A 5 5.16 -7.16 25.81
CA HIS A 5 5.21 -5.80 25.26
C HIS A 5 6.08 -5.71 24.00
N LEU A 6 5.64 -4.89 23.04
CA LEU A 6 6.48 -4.47 21.91
C LEU A 6 7.47 -3.40 22.42
N ASP A 7 8.77 -3.60 22.18
CA ASP A 7 9.83 -2.79 22.80
C ASP A 7 9.73 -1.26 22.51
N ASP A 8 8.94 -0.84 21.51
CA ASP A 8 8.68 0.57 21.16
C ASP A 8 7.16 0.94 21.13
N CYS A 9 6.26 0.00 21.45
CA CYS A 9 4.81 0.26 21.54
C CYS A 9 4.28 -0.39 22.81
N THR A 10 3.71 0.39 23.72
CA THR A 10 3.13 -0.09 24.99
C THR A 10 1.81 -0.84 24.78
N CYS A 11 1.70 -1.65 23.73
CA CYS A 11 0.55 -2.47 23.43
C CYS A 11 0.89 -3.94 23.64
N ASN A 12 -0.05 -4.66 24.27
CA ASN A 12 0.06 -6.09 24.48
C ASN A 12 -0.41 -6.85 23.24
N VAL A 13 0.32 -7.88 22.81
CA VAL A 13 0.02 -8.63 21.57
C VAL A 13 -1.38 -9.24 21.64
N GLU A 14 -1.78 -9.77 22.78
CA GLU A 14 -3.11 -10.40 22.94
C GLU A 14 -4.25 -9.39 22.76
N THR A 15 -4.04 -8.11 23.08
CA THR A 15 -5.03 -7.05 22.86
C THR A 15 -5.19 -6.75 21.37
N ILE A 16 -4.08 -6.72 20.63
CA ILE A 16 -4.07 -6.52 19.18
C ILE A 16 -4.78 -7.70 18.50
N ASP A 17 -4.43 -8.93 18.88
CA ASP A 17 -5.00 -10.15 18.32
C ASP A 17 -6.51 -10.22 18.55
N ALA A 18 -6.96 -9.96 19.78
CA ALA A 18 -8.39 -10.00 20.09
C ALA A 18 -9.17 -8.91 19.34
N PHE A 19 -8.60 -7.72 19.20
CA PHE A 19 -9.22 -6.62 18.45
C PHE A 19 -9.29 -6.93 16.95
N ASN A 20 -8.17 -7.34 16.34
CA ASN A 20 -8.10 -7.62 14.92
C ASN A 20 -8.98 -8.81 14.55
N ASN A 21 -8.75 -9.96 15.17
CA ASN A 21 -9.32 -11.23 14.70
C ASN A 21 -10.84 -11.33 14.92
N TYR A 22 -11.38 -10.68 15.96
CA TYR A 22 -12.79 -10.79 16.30
C TYR A 22 -13.64 -9.55 15.99
N LYS A 23 -13.06 -8.35 15.97
CA LYS A 23 -13.82 -7.11 15.72
C LYS A 23 -13.58 -6.53 14.33
N LEU A 24 -12.32 -6.42 13.92
CA LEU A 24 -11.93 -5.69 12.72
C LEU A 24 -11.96 -6.58 11.46
N PHE A 25 -11.30 -7.74 11.52
CA PHE A 25 -11.06 -8.62 10.38
C PHE A 25 -12.33 -9.05 9.65
N PRO A 26 -13.43 -9.47 10.31
CA PRO A 26 -14.64 -9.89 9.60
C PRO A 26 -15.25 -8.77 8.75
N ARG A 27 -15.28 -7.54 9.29
CA ARG A 27 -15.84 -6.36 8.60
C ARG A 27 -14.90 -5.88 7.48
N LEU A 28 -13.59 -5.89 7.75
CA LEU A 28 -12.58 -5.52 6.76
C LEU A 28 -12.60 -6.50 5.58
N ASN A 29 -12.69 -7.81 5.84
CA ASN A 29 -12.76 -8.80 4.76
C ASN A 29 -14.02 -8.59 3.91
N GLU A 30 -15.17 -8.31 4.54
CA GLU A 30 -16.40 -7.97 3.80
C GLU A 30 -16.20 -6.73 2.91
N LEU A 31 -15.55 -5.67 3.41
CA LEU A 31 -15.27 -4.45 2.66
C LEU A 31 -14.40 -4.73 1.42
N LEU A 32 -13.36 -5.56 1.56
CA LEU A 32 -12.41 -5.86 0.49
C LEU A 32 -13.00 -6.72 -0.64
N GLU A 33 -14.12 -7.40 -0.38
CA GLU A 33 -14.86 -8.15 -1.40
C GLU A 33 -15.79 -7.26 -2.23
N LYS A 34 -16.06 -6.02 -1.80
CA LYS A 34 -16.94 -5.08 -2.52
C LYS A 34 -16.27 -4.55 -3.79
N ASP A 35 -17.09 -4.20 -4.79
CA ASP A 35 -16.62 -3.77 -6.11
C ASP A 35 -15.68 -2.57 -6.07
N TYR A 36 -15.86 -1.65 -5.12
CA TYR A 36 -14.94 -0.52 -4.99
C TYR A 36 -13.49 -0.96 -4.69
N PHE A 37 -13.32 -2.01 -3.88
CA PHE A 37 -12.02 -2.44 -3.31
C PHE A 37 -11.40 -3.66 -3.98
N ARG A 38 -12.18 -4.50 -4.68
CA ARG A 38 -11.66 -5.70 -5.33
C ARG A 38 -10.88 -5.44 -6.62
N TYR A 39 -11.16 -4.33 -7.32
CA TYR A 39 -10.50 -4.00 -8.59
C TYR A 39 -9.37 -3.01 -8.38
N TYR A 40 -8.17 -3.40 -8.82
CA TYR A 40 -6.97 -2.59 -8.71
C TYR A 40 -6.35 -2.36 -10.08
N LYS A 41 -6.13 -1.08 -10.43
CA LYS A 41 -5.48 -0.70 -11.69
C LYS A 41 -3.98 -0.79 -11.54
N VAL A 42 -3.30 -1.51 -12.41
CA VAL A 42 -1.84 -1.67 -12.36
C VAL A 42 -1.25 -1.93 -13.74
N ASN A 43 -0.05 -1.39 -13.99
CA ASN A 43 0.76 -1.79 -15.12
C ASN A 43 1.77 -2.88 -14.69
N LEU A 44 1.54 -4.11 -15.15
CA LEU A 44 2.44 -5.25 -14.89
C LEU A 44 3.45 -5.49 -16.01
N LYS A 45 3.32 -4.79 -17.14
CA LYS A 45 4.12 -4.97 -18.36
C LYS A 45 5.37 -4.08 -18.42
N LYS A 46 5.55 -3.16 -17.46
CA LYS A 46 6.74 -2.32 -17.39
C LYS A 46 8.03 -3.17 -17.34
N PRO A 47 9.03 -2.84 -18.17
CA PRO A 47 10.33 -3.48 -18.10
C PRO A 47 11.10 -3.01 -16.86
N CYS A 48 11.98 -3.86 -16.34
CA CYS A 48 12.86 -3.49 -15.24
C CYS A 48 13.82 -2.36 -15.67
N PRO A 49 13.85 -1.21 -14.98
CA PRO A 49 14.73 -0.10 -15.35
C PRO A 49 16.20 -0.30 -14.91
N PHE A 50 16.49 -1.30 -14.08
CA PHE A 50 17.80 -1.47 -13.43
C PHE A 50 18.66 -2.58 -14.03
N TRP A 51 18.05 -3.65 -14.56
CA TRP A 51 18.75 -4.76 -15.17
C TRP A 51 17.86 -5.51 -16.16
N ASN A 52 18.49 -6.20 -17.11
CA ASN A 52 17.78 -7.13 -17.97
C ASN A 52 17.36 -8.35 -17.16
N ASP A 53 16.06 -8.59 -17.10
CA ASP A 53 15.48 -9.66 -16.32
C ASP A 53 15.13 -10.83 -17.26
N ASN A 54 15.73 -12.00 -17.02
CA ASN A 54 15.39 -13.27 -17.68
C ASN A 54 14.60 -14.19 -16.73
N SER A 55 14.11 -13.65 -15.61
CA SER A 55 13.56 -14.40 -14.51
C SER A 55 12.13 -14.86 -14.80
N HIS A 56 12.00 -16.12 -15.19
CA HIS A 56 10.70 -16.78 -15.34
C HIS A 56 10.21 -17.31 -14.00
N CYS A 57 8.94 -17.02 -13.67
CA CYS A 57 8.30 -17.61 -12.51
C CYS A 57 8.11 -19.13 -12.72
N GLY A 58 8.61 -19.94 -11.77
CA GLY A 58 8.69 -21.40 -11.93
C GLY A 58 7.36 -22.17 -11.86
N ILE A 59 6.22 -21.50 -11.63
CA ILE A 59 4.90 -22.14 -11.49
C ILE A 59 3.86 -21.42 -12.35
N ARG A 60 3.00 -22.18 -13.06
CA ARG A 60 1.91 -21.63 -13.92
C ARG A 60 0.95 -20.70 -13.16
N ASP A 61 0.77 -20.92 -11.86
CA ASP A 61 -0.14 -20.15 -11.00
C ASP A 61 0.37 -18.75 -10.63
N CYS A 62 1.54 -18.37 -11.14
CA CYS A 62 2.17 -17.07 -10.96
C CYS A 62 1.66 -16.01 -11.93
N ALA A 63 1.02 -16.42 -13.03
CA ALA A 63 0.36 -15.53 -13.97
C ALA A 63 -0.83 -14.84 -13.29
N VAL A 64 -0.95 -13.53 -13.51
CA VAL A 64 -2.12 -12.75 -13.11
C VAL A 64 -3.22 -13.01 -14.13
N LYS A 65 -4.42 -13.32 -13.65
CA LYS A 65 -5.61 -13.39 -14.50
C LYS A 65 -6.14 -11.96 -14.66
N PRO A 66 -6.05 -11.35 -15.86
CA PRO A 66 -6.63 -10.04 -16.08
C PRO A 66 -8.15 -10.13 -15.99
N CYS A 67 -8.80 -9.04 -15.57
CA CYS A 67 -10.26 -8.98 -15.54
C CYS A 67 -10.78 -8.68 -16.96
N PRO A 68 -11.77 -9.44 -17.47
CA PRO A 68 -12.48 -9.07 -18.69
C PRO A 68 -13.04 -7.66 -18.55
N SER A 69 -12.90 -6.83 -19.59
CA SER A 69 -13.28 -5.42 -19.50
C SER A 69 -14.76 -5.27 -19.13
N ASP A 70 -15.61 -6.20 -19.55
CA ASP A 70 -17.06 -6.30 -19.31
C ASP A 70 -17.45 -6.60 -17.85
N GLU A 71 -16.58 -7.21 -17.05
CA GLU A 71 -16.84 -7.52 -15.64
C GLU A 71 -16.52 -6.36 -14.68
N VAL A 72 -15.81 -5.33 -15.13
CA VAL A 72 -15.50 -4.14 -14.33
C VAL A 72 -16.71 -3.18 -14.39
N PRO A 73 -17.33 -2.80 -13.25
CA PRO A 73 -18.47 -1.89 -13.23
C PRO A 73 -18.25 -0.61 -14.04
N ASP A 74 -19.27 -0.15 -14.76
CA ASP A 74 -19.16 0.98 -15.70
C ASP A 74 -18.69 2.28 -15.02
N GLY A 75 -19.06 2.51 -13.75
CA GLY A 75 -18.58 3.66 -12.99
C GLY A 75 -17.08 3.61 -12.68
N ILE A 76 -16.46 2.43 -12.74
CA ILE A 76 -15.02 2.20 -12.60
C ILE A 76 -14.33 2.26 -13.98
N ARG A 77 -15.00 1.76 -15.03
CA ARG A 77 -14.50 1.70 -16.42
C ARG A 77 -14.48 3.06 -17.13
N SER A 78 -15.41 3.95 -16.81
CA SER A 78 -15.67 5.21 -17.52
C SER A 78 -14.53 6.24 -17.51
N GLY A 79 -13.38 5.94 -16.89
CA GLY A 79 -12.18 6.75 -17.00
C GLY A 79 -11.39 6.57 -18.31
N SER A 80 -11.82 5.71 -19.25
CA SER A 80 -10.92 5.31 -20.35
C SER A 80 -11.50 5.16 -21.76
N TYR A 81 -12.82 5.15 -22.00
CA TYR A 81 -13.34 5.04 -23.38
C TYR A 81 -14.68 5.77 -23.60
N LYS A 82 -14.63 6.93 -24.26
CA LYS A 82 -15.77 7.50 -25.01
C LYS A 82 -15.25 8.08 -26.32
N TYR A 83 -15.18 7.27 -27.38
CA TYR A 83 -15.15 7.80 -28.75
C TYR A 83 -15.87 6.84 -29.70
N SER A 84 -16.93 7.33 -30.35
CA SER A 84 -17.31 6.94 -31.71
C SER A 84 -16.87 8.07 -32.65
N GLU A 85 -16.57 7.73 -33.91
CA GLU A 85 -15.89 8.61 -34.88
C GLU A 85 -16.67 9.88 -35.24
N GLU A 86 -17.97 9.95 -34.95
CA GLU A 86 -18.83 11.08 -35.30
C GLU A 86 -18.69 12.30 -34.35
N ALA A 87 -18.02 12.15 -33.20
CA ALA A 87 -17.86 13.23 -32.22
C ALA A 87 -16.61 14.12 -32.44
N ASN A 88 -15.75 13.78 -33.41
CA ASN A 88 -14.49 14.48 -33.67
C ASN A 88 -14.62 15.86 -34.33
N SER A 89 -15.84 16.32 -34.67
CA SER A 89 -16.04 17.64 -35.31
C SER A 89 -16.38 18.78 -34.35
N LEU A 90 -16.40 18.53 -33.03
CA LEU A 90 -16.72 19.53 -31.98
C LEU A 90 -15.65 19.57 -30.88
N ALA A 91 -14.40 19.27 -31.24
CA ALA A 91 -13.27 19.32 -30.33
C ALA A 91 -12.84 20.76 -30.04
N GLU A 92 -13.40 21.36 -28.98
CA GLU A 92 -12.65 22.34 -28.17
C GLU A 92 -13.07 22.44 -26.68
N GLU A 93 -14.12 21.75 -26.23
CA GLU A 93 -14.52 21.76 -24.80
C GLU A 93 -14.95 20.38 -24.30
N CYS A 94 -14.01 19.54 -23.84
CA CYS A 94 -14.23 18.51 -22.81
C CYS A 94 -12.97 17.62 -22.62
N GLU A 95 -11.97 18.14 -21.92
CA GLU A 95 -11.03 17.30 -21.17
C GLU A 95 -11.20 17.59 -19.67
N GLU A 96 -12.38 17.29 -19.14
CA GLU A 96 -12.59 17.19 -17.69
C GLU A 96 -12.75 15.74 -17.29
N ALA A 97 -11.62 15.15 -16.87
CA ALA A 97 -11.60 13.95 -16.08
C ALA A 97 -12.52 14.16 -14.87
N LYS A 98 -13.68 13.50 -14.84
CA LYS A 98 -14.56 13.46 -13.67
C LYS A 98 -13.82 12.78 -12.51
N ARG A 99 -13.23 13.63 -11.66
CA ARG A 99 -12.58 13.28 -10.39
C ARG A 99 -13.66 13.06 -9.33
N LEU A 100 -13.48 12.03 -8.49
CA LEU A 100 -14.39 11.73 -7.38
C LEU A 100 -14.26 12.80 -6.30
N GLY A 101 -15.11 13.81 -6.45
CA GLY A 101 -15.18 15.00 -5.62
C GLY A 101 -15.85 16.15 -6.38
N ALA A 102 -16.94 15.85 -7.12
CA ALA A 102 -17.71 16.90 -7.77
C ALA A 102 -18.29 17.83 -6.69
N VAL A 103 -17.68 19.01 -6.61
CA VAL A 103 -18.18 20.14 -5.83
C VAL A 103 -19.41 20.68 -6.56
N ASP A 104 -20.35 21.17 -5.76
CA ASP A 104 -21.52 21.95 -6.18
C ASP A 104 -21.19 22.92 -7.34
N GLY A 105 -22.07 22.97 -8.34
CA GLY A 105 -21.90 23.73 -9.59
C GLY A 105 -22.04 25.25 -9.44
N SER A 106 -21.83 25.78 -8.23
CA SER A 106 -22.03 27.18 -7.87
C SER A 106 -20.74 28.01 -7.84
N LEU A 107 -19.59 27.44 -8.23
CA LEU A 107 -18.30 28.14 -8.25
C LEU A 107 -18.10 28.91 -9.56
N SER A 108 -17.55 30.13 -9.49
CA SER A 108 -17.21 30.93 -10.67
C SER A 108 -16.15 30.23 -11.53
N GLU A 109 -16.21 30.40 -12.86
CA GLU A 109 -15.28 29.79 -13.83
C GLU A 109 -13.80 30.10 -13.51
N GLU A 110 -13.52 31.30 -13.01
CA GLU A 110 -12.19 31.75 -12.57
C GLU A 110 -11.66 30.91 -11.39
N THR A 111 -12.56 30.51 -10.48
CA THR A 111 -12.22 29.68 -9.31
C THR A 111 -12.02 28.23 -9.72
N GLN A 112 -12.82 27.72 -10.66
CA GLN A 112 -12.66 26.36 -11.20
C GLN A 112 -11.31 26.18 -11.90
N GLN A 113 -10.89 27.17 -12.71
CA GLN A 113 -9.58 27.14 -13.38
C GLN A 113 -8.40 27.23 -12.40
N ALA A 114 -8.51 28.07 -11.35
CA ALA A 114 -7.50 28.14 -10.30
C ALA A 114 -7.37 26.80 -9.53
N VAL A 115 -8.50 26.15 -9.23
CA VAL A 115 -8.53 24.84 -8.55
C VAL A 115 -7.93 23.75 -9.44
N LEU A 116 -8.21 23.75 -10.74
CA LEU A 116 -7.59 22.81 -11.69
C LEU A 116 -6.07 23.03 -11.81
N GLN A 117 -5.60 24.27 -11.81
CA GLN A 117 -4.18 24.60 -11.86
C GLN A 117 -3.44 24.22 -10.56
N TRP A 118 -4.03 24.46 -9.39
CA TRP A 118 -3.45 24.06 -8.10
C TRP A 118 -3.41 22.55 -7.94
N THR A 119 -4.48 21.85 -8.34
CA THR A 119 -4.54 20.39 -8.21
C THR A 119 -3.59 19.67 -9.18
N ARG A 120 -3.34 20.21 -10.39
CA ARG A 120 -2.29 19.69 -11.31
C ARG A 120 -0.87 19.88 -10.74
N HIS A 121 -0.63 20.99 -10.05
CA HIS A 121 0.64 21.26 -9.39
C HIS A 121 0.85 20.31 -8.18
N ASP A 122 -0.19 20.00 -7.43
CA ASP A 122 -0.12 19.16 -6.22
C ASP A 122 -0.17 17.65 -6.52
N ASP A 123 -0.96 17.19 -7.51
CA ASP A 123 -1.00 15.77 -7.95
C ASP A 123 0.34 15.27 -8.50
N SER A 124 1.16 16.17 -9.08
CA SER A 124 2.49 15.85 -9.60
C SER A 124 3.60 15.90 -8.55
N SER A 125 3.40 16.61 -7.43
CA SER A 125 4.41 16.83 -6.41
C SER A 125 4.24 15.96 -5.15
N ASP A 126 3.01 15.57 -4.78
CA ASP A 126 2.71 14.87 -3.51
C ASP A 126 2.49 13.33 -3.63
N SER A 127 2.57 12.74 -4.82
CA SER A 127 2.42 11.28 -4.98
C SER A 127 3.65 10.50 -4.46
N PHE A 128 3.41 9.48 -3.62
CA PHE A 128 4.42 8.56 -3.07
C PHE A 128 4.77 7.40 -4.02
N CYS A 129 3.99 7.23 -5.09
CA CYS A 129 4.22 6.20 -6.11
C CYS A 129 4.17 6.82 -7.52
N GLU A 130 4.63 6.08 -8.52
CA GLU A 130 4.61 6.59 -9.90
C GLU A 130 3.18 6.74 -10.41
N ALA A 131 2.74 7.98 -10.60
CA ALA A 131 1.48 8.30 -11.26
C ALA A 131 1.40 7.70 -12.68
N ASP A 132 2.56 7.45 -13.31
CA ASP A 132 2.70 6.87 -14.64
C ASP A 132 2.13 5.43 -14.75
N ASP A 133 1.97 4.71 -13.64
CA ASP A 133 1.31 3.39 -13.65
C ASP A 133 -0.20 3.48 -13.91
N ILE A 134 -0.84 4.62 -13.66
CA ILE A 134 -2.31 4.81 -13.84
C ILE A 134 -2.63 5.32 -15.24
N TYR A 135 -1.81 6.24 -15.76
CA TYR A 135 -2.03 6.91 -17.05
C TYR A 135 -1.42 6.16 -18.24
N SER A 136 -0.62 5.13 -17.98
CA SER A 136 -0.08 4.28 -19.04
C SER A 136 -1.21 3.54 -19.77
N PRO A 137 -1.18 3.48 -21.11
CA PRO A 137 -2.15 2.72 -21.90
C PRO A 137 -2.11 1.21 -21.61
N ASP A 138 -1.00 0.71 -21.05
CA ASP A 138 -0.81 -0.70 -20.67
C ASP A 138 -1.34 -1.03 -19.25
N ALA A 139 -1.89 -0.04 -18.55
CA ALA A 139 -2.44 -0.21 -17.21
C ALA A 139 -3.83 -0.84 -17.27
N GLU A 140 -3.97 -2.03 -16.68
CA GLU A 140 -5.20 -2.82 -16.70
C GLU A 140 -5.80 -2.93 -15.30
N TYR A 141 -7.12 -3.09 -15.23
CA TYR A 141 -7.78 -3.46 -13.98
C TYR A 141 -7.63 -4.96 -13.72
N VAL A 142 -7.17 -5.29 -12.52
CA VAL A 142 -7.02 -6.66 -12.05
C VAL A 142 -8.00 -6.90 -10.90
N ASP A 143 -8.70 -8.02 -10.95
CA ASP A 143 -9.52 -8.49 -9.83
C ASP A 143 -8.65 -9.20 -8.80
N LEU A 144 -8.58 -8.63 -7.59
CA LEU A 144 -7.77 -9.14 -6.49
C LEU A 144 -8.32 -10.46 -5.93
N LEU A 145 -9.62 -10.73 -6.04
CA LEU A 145 -10.25 -11.96 -5.55
C LEU A 145 -9.80 -13.19 -6.36
N LEU A 146 -9.62 -13.02 -7.67
CA LEU A 146 -9.10 -14.05 -8.56
C LEU A 146 -7.56 -14.22 -8.45
N ASN A 147 -6.89 -13.23 -7.86
CA ASN A 147 -5.44 -13.15 -7.77
C ASN A 147 -4.95 -13.04 -6.32
N PRO A 148 -5.32 -13.97 -5.41
CA PRO A 148 -4.96 -13.86 -4.00
C PRO A 148 -3.44 -13.99 -3.79
N GLU A 149 -2.92 -13.27 -2.79
CA GLU A 149 -1.56 -13.45 -2.32
C GLU A 149 -1.42 -14.81 -1.65
N ARG A 150 -0.50 -15.63 -2.17
CA ARG A 150 -0.21 -17.01 -1.74
C ARG A 150 1.14 -17.48 -2.28
N TYR A 151 1.54 -18.71 -1.98
CA TYR A 151 2.77 -19.30 -2.50
C TYR A 151 2.79 -19.33 -4.04
N THR A 152 3.87 -18.80 -4.64
CA THR A 152 4.08 -18.76 -6.11
C THR A 152 5.32 -19.52 -6.56
N GLY A 153 6.13 -20.03 -5.63
CA GLY A 153 7.43 -20.63 -5.93
C GLY A 153 8.55 -19.65 -6.26
N TYR A 154 8.31 -18.33 -6.21
CA TYR A 154 9.34 -17.31 -6.41
C TYR A 154 10.36 -17.33 -5.26
N LYS A 155 11.63 -17.67 -5.57
CA LYS A 155 12.69 -17.92 -4.59
C LYS A 155 14.08 -17.77 -5.20
N GLY A 156 15.11 -17.89 -4.38
CA GLY A 156 16.51 -17.95 -4.82
C GLY A 156 17.10 -16.55 -5.11
N PRO A 157 18.20 -16.50 -5.89
CA PRO A 157 18.96 -15.27 -6.13
C PRO A 157 18.12 -14.10 -6.65
N ASP A 158 17.14 -14.37 -7.50
CA ASP A 158 16.26 -13.35 -8.08
C ASP A 158 15.43 -12.65 -7.00
N ALA A 159 14.80 -13.42 -6.12
CA ALA A 159 14.05 -12.89 -4.98
C ALA A 159 14.96 -12.18 -3.97
N TRP A 160 16.15 -12.74 -3.69
CA TRP A 160 17.12 -12.14 -2.77
C TRP A 160 17.64 -10.81 -3.29
N LYS A 161 17.92 -10.70 -4.59
CA LYS A 161 18.37 -9.47 -5.23
C LYS A 161 17.35 -8.36 -5.05
N ILE A 162 16.06 -8.63 -5.30
CA ILE A 162 14.98 -7.68 -5.09
C ILE A 162 14.93 -7.18 -3.65
N TRP A 163 14.89 -8.10 -2.68
CA TRP A 163 14.83 -7.70 -1.28
C TRP A 163 16.07 -6.92 -0.85
N ASN A 164 17.27 -7.35 -1.25
CA ASN A 164 18.50 -6.63 -0.95
C ASN A 164 18.44 -5.20 -1.49
N SER A 165 18.01 -5.00 -2.74
CA SER A 165 17.83 -3.67 -3.32
C SER A 165 16.81 -2.83 -2.54
N ILE A 166 15.69 -3.40 -2.09
CA ILE A 166 14.69 -2.69 -1.27
C ILE A 166 15.28 -2.28 0.09
N TYR A 167 16.01 -3.15 0.77
CA TYR A 167 16.64 -2.81 2.06
C TYR A 167 17.80 -1.82 1.90
N GLU A 168 18.51 -1.84 0.76
CA GLU A 168 19.57 -0.88 0.42
C GLU A 168 19.04 0.54 0.18
N GLU A 169 17.75 0.69 -0.18
CA GLU A 169 17.08 2.00 -0.25
C GLU A 169 17.00 2.69 1.13
N ASN A 170 17.23 2.00 2.25
CA ASN A 170 17.24 2.58 3.60
C ASN A 170 18.43 3.55 3.89
N CYS A 171 19.02 4.15 2.85
CA CYS A 171 20.18 5.03 2.93
C CYS A 171 19.79 6.52 2.94
N PHE A 172 19.08 6.99 3.96
CA PHE A 172 18.89 8.41 4.25
C PHE A 172 20.25 9.06 4.62
N LYS A 173 21.02 9.61 3.66
CA LYS A 173 22.24 10.39 3.95
C LYS A 173 22.41 11.56 2.96
N PRO A 174 22.97 12.70 3.43
CA PRO A 174 23.42 13.78 2.56
C PRO A 174 24.60 13.32 1.67
N PRO A 175 24.73 13.87 0.45
CA PRO A 175 25.54 13.32 -0.67
C PRO A 175 27.07 13.22 -0.45
N ASN A 176 27.63 13.62 0.71
CA ASN A 176 29.07 13.83 0.88
C ASN A 176 29.83 12.76 1.69
N VAL A 177 29.26 11.58 1.95
CA VAL A 177 30.01 10.49 2.61
C VAL A 177 30.37 9.40 1.58
N LYS A 178 31.63 9.36 1.16
CA LYS A 178 32.17 8.31 0.28
C LYS A 178 32.17 6.95 1.01
N ARG A 179 31.76 5.91 0.28
CA ARG A 179 31.67 4.51 0.73
C ARG A 179 33.07 3.90 0.93
N PRO A 180 33.32 3.12 2.00
CA PRO A 180 34.33 2.08 1.96
C PRO A 180 33.72 0.84 1.28
N LEU A 181 34.31 0.44 0.15
CA LEU A 181 34.06 -0.84 -0.49
C LEU A 181 34.84 -1.92 0.29
N THR A 182 34.21 -2.62 1.23
CA THR A 182 34.79 -3.87 1.75
C THR A 182 33.73 -4.93 2.01
N SER A 183 33.79 -5.98 1.18
CA SER A 183 33.22 -7.31 1.41
C SER A 183 33.82 -7.91 2.68
N GLY A 184 32.99 -8.28 3.66
CA GLY A 184 33.49 -8.90 4.90
C GLY A 184 32.38 -9.34 5.84
N ARG A 185 32.42 -10.61 6.22
CA ARG A 185 31.47 -11.31 7.11
C ARG A 185 31.39 -10.66 8.49
N GLY A 186 30.18 -10.54 9.05
CA GLY A 186 29.98 -10.63 10.49
C GLY A 186 29.68 -9.36 11.30
N GLU A 187 29.54 -8.18 10.70
CA GLU A 187 29.38 -6.92 11.47
C GLU A 187 28.16 -6.08 11.10
N SER A 188 27.05 -6.69 10.67
CA SER A 188 25.87 -5.92 10.23
C SER A 188 25.06 -5.27 11.37
N PHE A 189 25.25 -5.69 12.63
CA PHE A 189 24.42 -5.21 13.76
C PHE A 189 24.99 -3.98 14.49
N ILE A 190 26.31 -3.81 14.53
CA ILE A 190 26.94 -2.70 15.29
C ILE A 190 26.70 -1.35 14.61
N TYR A 191 26.50 -1.36 13.28
CA TYR A 191 26.19 -0.15 12.52
C TYR A 191 24.77 0.40 12.72
N LEU A 192 23.84 -0.34 13.34
CA LEU A 192 22.47 0.15 13.61
C LEU A 192 22.35 1.03 14.86
N CYS A 193 23.30 0.94 15.81
CA CYS A 193 23.28 1.74 17.04
C CYS A 193 23.66 3.22 16.86
N GLY A 194 24.14 3.61 15.67
CA GLY A 194 24.51 5.00 15.34
C GLY A 194 23.67 5.62 14.21
N VAL A 195 22.50 5.05 13.94
CA VAL A 195 21.65 5.40 12.80
C VAL A 195 20.46 6.23 13.27
N CYS A 196 20.12 7.28 12.52
CA CYS A 196 18.94 8.12 12.77
C CYS A 196 17.66 7.27 12.94
N ILE A 197 16.76 7.68 13.84
CA ILE A 197 15.54 6.94 14.24
C ILE A 197 14.67 6.57 13.02
N GLU A 198 14.69 7.43 12.01
CA GLU A 198 13.94 7.35 10.75
C GLU A 198 14.31 6.10 9.92
N LYS A 199 15.59 5.72 9.91
CA LYS A 199 16.09 4.51 9.24
C LYS A 199 15.66 3.23 9.94
N ARG A 200 15.51 3.29 11.27
CA ARG A 200 14.97 2.17 12.05
C ARG A 200 13.49 2.00 11.74
N ALA A 201 12.73 3.10 11.61
CA ALA A 201 11.32 3.03 11.22
C ALA A 201 11.16 2.42 9.82
N PHE A 202 11.86 2.94 8.80
CA PHE A 202 11.80 2.39 7.44
C PHE A 202 12.16 0.90 7.40
N TYR A 203 13.26 0.49 8.06
CA TYR A 203 13.64 -0.92 8.17
C TYR A 203 12.52 -1.78 8.74
N ARG A 204 11.88 -1.34 9.83
CA ARG A 204 10.81 -2.11 10.48
C ARG A 204 9.56 -2.18 9.61
N LEU A 205 9.20 -1.13 8.88
CA LEU A 205 8.08 -1.15 7.94
C LEU A 205 8.33 -2.18 6.82
N ILE A 206 9.50 -2.12 6.17
CA ILE A 206 9.86 -3.10 5.12
C ILE A 206 10.00 -4.51 5.68
N SER A 207 10.55 -4.66 6.88
CA SER A 207 10.67 -5.95 7.57
C SER A 207 9.32 -6.54 7.93
N GLY A 208 8.36 -5.73 8.39
CA GLY A 208 6.98 -6.14 8.64
C GLY A 208 6.28 -6.57 7.36
N LEU A 209 6.45 -5.81 6.27
CA LEU A 209 5.89 -6.15 4.96
C LEU A 209 6.46 -7.49 4.44
N HIS A 210 7.78 -7.65 4.51
CA HIS A 210 8.44 -8.90 4.14
C HIS A 210 7.98 -10.07 5.02
N ALA A 211 7.73 -9.84 6.31
CA ALA A 211 7.15 -10.84 7.20
C ALA A 211 5.72 -11.21 6.78
N SER A 212 4.85 -10.24 6.48
CA SER A 212 3.47 -10.48 6.01
C SER A 212 3.44 -11.38 4.77
N ILE A 213 4.26 -11.08 3.75
CA ILE A 213 4.35 -11.87 2.51
C ILE A 213 4.79 -13.32 2.82
N ASN A 214 5.79 -13.47 3.69
CA ASN A 214 6.29 -14.78 4.12
C ASN A 214 5.26 -15.58 4.95
N ILE A 215 4.38 -14.90 5.68
CA ILE A 215 3.26 -15.55 6.38
C ILE A 215 2.20 -15.99 5.38
N HIS A 216 1.83 -15.13 4.43
CA HIS A 216 0.85 -15.46 3.38
C HIS A 216 1.25 -16.69 2.59
N LEU A 217 2.50 -16.77 2.13
CA LEU A 217 2.96 -17.95 1.40
C LEU A 217 3.00 -19.20 2.28
N SER A 218 3.28 -19.06 3.59
CA SER A 218 3.30 -20.20 4.52
C SER A 218 1.89 -20.69 4.86
N ALA A 219 0.94 -19.78 5.03
CA ALA A 219 -0.46 -20.07 5.35
C ALA A 219 -1.25 -20.58 4.12
N ARG A 220 -0.88 -20.13 2.93
CA ARG A 220 -1.49 -20.49 1.64
C ARG A 220 -0.45 -21.15 0.74
N TYR A 221 0.10 -22.27 1.21
CA TYR A 221 1.12 -23.04 0.52
C TYR A 221 0.50 -24.07 -0.42
N LEU A 222 1.18 -24.40 -1.52
CA LEU A 222 0.79 -25.51 -2.39
C LEU A 222 1.29 -26.82 -1.79
N LEU A 223 0.43 -27.51 -1.05
CA LEU A 223 0.80 -28.73 -0.31
C LEU A 223 0.93 -29.94 -1.22
N GLN A 224 0.07 -30.03 -2.23
CA GLN A 224 0.06 -31.12 -3.21
C GLN A 224 -0.26 -30.55 -4.59
N ASP A 225 0.55 -30.94 -5.57
CA ASP A 225 0.37 -30.63 -6.98
C ASP A 225 0.34 -31.95 -7.76
N THR A 226 -0.84 -32.56 -7.82
CA THR A 226 -1.07 -33.79 -8.60
C THR A 226 -1.76 -33.43 -9.91
N TRP A 227 -1.74 -34.35 -10.89
CA TRP A 227 -2.38 -34.10 -12.19
C TRP A 227 -3.90 -33.87 -12.08
N SER A 228 -4.54 -34.39 -11.02
CA SER A 228 -6.00 -34.31 -10.81
C SER A 228 -6.42 -33.23 -9.81
N GLU A 229 -5.59 -32.90 -8.81
CA GLU A 229 -5.97 -32.00 -7.74
C GLU A 229 -4.80 -31.15 -7.23
N LYS A 230 -5.08 -29.87 -6.96
CA LYS A 230 -4.19 -28.94 -6.28
C LYS A 230 -4.74 -28.64 -4.88
N LYS A 231 -3.97 -29.00 -3.86
CA LYS A 231 -4.35 -28.74 -2.47
C LYS A 231 -3.56 -27.56 -1.90
N TRP A 232 -4.27 -26.50 -1.55
CA TRP A 232 -3.71 -25.32 -0.89
C TRP A 232 -4.01 -25.36 0.60
N GLY A 233 -3.04 -24.95 1.43
CA GLY A 233 -3.25 -24.90 2.87
C GLY A 233 -2.02 -24.48 3.65
N PRO A 234 -2.11 -24.47 4.99
CA PRO A 234 -1.02 -24.04 5.85
C PRO A 234 0.12 -25.08 5.87
N ASN A 235 1.32 -24.63 5.56
CA ASN A 235 2.56 -25.39 5.72
C ASN A 235 3.28 -24.94 7.00
N VAL A 236 3.07 -25.70 8.08
CA VAL A 236 3.64 -25.42 9.40
C VAL A 236 5.17 -25.47 9.38
N THR A 237 5.75 -26.38 8.60
CA THR A 237 7.20 -26.51 8.49
C THR A 237 7.83 -25.28 7.84
N GLU A 238 7.23 -24.75 6.77
CA GLU A 238 7.68 -23.50 6.12
C GLU A 238 7.58 -22.31 7.09
N PHE A 239 6.48 -22.22 7.84
CA PHE A 239 6.29 -21.17 8.84
C PHE A 239 7.35 -21.24 9.94
N GLN A 240 7.60 -22.43 10.50
CA GLN A 240 8.60 -22.64 11.54
C GLN A 240 10.01 -22.31 11.05
N GLN A 241 10.40 -22.76 9.86
CA GLN A 241 11.73 -22.44 9.31
C GLN A 241 11.98 -20.93 9.16
N ARG A 242 10.92 -20.13 8.98
CA ARG A 242 11.02 -18.68 8.79
C ARG A 242 10.88 -17.86 10.09
N PHE A 243 10.13 -18.37 11.07
CA PHE A 243 9.70 -17.60 12.23
C PHE A 243 9.95 -18.26 13.59
N ASP A 244 10.31 -19.54 13.64
CA ASP A 244 10.62 -20.21 14.90
C ASP A 244 11.87 -19.62 15.56
N GLU A 245 11.79 -19.38 16.87
CA GLU A 245 12.85 -18.73 17.63
C GLU A 245 14.16 -19.51 17.60
N VAL A 246 14.10 -20.83 17.73
CA VAL A 246 15.29 -21.68 17.80
C VAL A 246 15.90 -21.84 16.42
N LEU A 247 15.08 -22.15 15.41
CA LEU A 247 15.56 -22.36 14.02
C LEU A 247 16.16 -21.08 13.41
N THR A 248 15.63 -19.92 13.78
CA THR A 248 16.08 -18.63 13.25
C THR A 248 17.03 -17.87 14.17
N ARG A 249 17.44 -18.46 15.30
CA ARG A 249 18.32 -17.83 16.31
C ARG A 249 17.79 -16.48 16.80
N GLY A 250 16.48 -16.41 17.04
CA GLY A 250 15.79 -15.22 17.56
C GLY A 250 15.33 -14.20 16.50
N GLU A 251 15.69 -14.37 15.22
CA GLU A 251 15.29 -13.44 14.16
C GLU A 251 13.81 -13.53 13.77
N GLY A 252 13.23 -14.72 13.84
CA GLY A 252 11.82 -14.97 13.55
C GLY A 252 10.87 -14.13 14.42
N PRO A 253 10.96 -14.22 15.75
CA PRO A 253 10.19 -13.37 16.65
C PRO A 253 10.40 -11.86 16.42
N ARG A 254 11.62 -11.42 16.07
CA ARG A 254 11.90 -10.01 15.73
C ARG A 254 11.14 -9.56 14.49
N ARG A 255 11.08 -10.39 13.45
CA ARG A 255 10.29 -10.12 12.22
C ARG A 255 8.80 -10.05 12.52
N LEU A 256 8.28 -10.91 13.40
CA LEU A 256 6.89 -10.85 13.85
C LEU A 256 6.60 -9.57 14.63
N LYS A 257 7.50 -9.12 15.53
CA LYS A 257 7.38 -7.81 16.18
C LYS A 257 7.35 -6.65 15.17
N ASN A 258 8.10 -6.75 14.07
CA ASN A 258 8.06 -5.75 13.00
C ASN A 258 6.75 -5.78 12.19
N LEU A 259 6.13 -6.95 12.03
CA LEU A 259 4.79 -7.08 11.46
C LEU A 259 3.75 -6.35 12.32
N TYR A 260 3.73 -6.59 13.64
CA TYR A 260 2.83 -5.87 14.54
C TYR A 260 3.09 -4.36 14.54
N PHE A 261 4.36 -3.95 14.48
CA PHE A 261 4.71 -2.54 14.33
C PHE A 261 4.10 -1.93 13.04
N LEU A 262 4.24 -2.60 11.90
CA LEU A 262 3.64 -2.16 10.64
C LEU A 262 2.11 -2.09 10.77
N TYR A 263 1.46 -3.13 11.31
CA TYR A 263 0.01 -3.16 11.54
C TYR A 263 -0.46 -1.95 12.38
N LEU A 264 0.24 -1.63 13.47
CA LEU A 264 -0.11 -0.49 14.32
C LEU A 264 0.06 0.87 13.62
N ILE A 265 1.08 1.01 12.76
CA ILE A 265 1.30 2.22 11.97
C ILE A 265 0.17 2.41 10.95
N GLU A 266 -0.23 1.36 10.24
CA GLU A 266 -1.35 1.42 9.30
C GLU A 266 -2.69 1.66 10.02
N LEU A 267 -2.92 0.99 11.14
CA LEU A 267 -4.10 1.21 11.99
C LEU A 267 -4.17 2.67 12.49
N ARG A 268 -3.03 3.26 12.84
CA ARG A 268 -2.94 4.68 13.21
C ARG A 268 -3.35 5.57 12.05
N ALA A 269 -2.84 5.33 10.84
CA ALA A 269 -3.23 6.10 9.66
C ALA A 269 -4.74 5.99 9.39
N LEU A 270 -5.32 4.79 9.49
CA LEU A 270 -6.76 4.58 9.36
C LEU A 270 -7.55 5.40 10.40
N SER A 271 -7.10 5.42 11.66
CA SER A 271 -7.75 6.23 12.69
C SER A 271 -7.71 7.74 12.41
N LYS A 272 -6.63 8.22 11.76
CA LYS A 272 -6.38 9.65 11.48
C LYS A 272 -7.08 10.13 10.22
N VAL A 273 -7.26 9.28 9.22
CA VAL A 273 -7.92 9.65 7.95
C VAL A 273 -9.44 9.66 8.04
N LEU A 274 -10.04 9.21 9.16
CA LEU A 274 -11.50 9.18 9.37
C LEU A 274 -12.22 10.50 8.96
N PRO A 275 -11.76 11.71 9.34
CA PRO A 275 -12.44 12.96 8.97
C PRO A 275 -12.59 13.16 7.46
N PHE A 276 -11.63 12.68 6.66
CA PHE A 276 -11.69 12.78 5.20
C PHE A 276 -12.87 11.98 4.60
N PHE A 277 -13.12 10.79 5.15
CA PHE A 277 -14.18 9.88 4.69
C PHE A 277 -15.56 10.23 5.25
N GLN A 278 -15.62 10.90 6.41
CA GLN A 278 -16.88 11.34 7.03
C GLN A 278 -17.57 12.46 6.27
N ARG A 279 -16.87 13.14 5.37
CA ARG A 279 -17.43 14.27 4.62
C ARG A 279 -18.64 13.84 3.78
N PRO A 280 -19.73 14.64 3.76
CA PRO A 280 -20.90 14.34 2.94
C PRO A 280 -20.55 14.22 1.45
N GLY A 281 -19.66 15.10 0.96
CA GLY A 281 -19.25 15.14 -0.46
C GLY A 281 -18.30 14.01 -0.90
N PHE A 282 -17.78 13.19 0.03
CA PHE A 282 -16.95 12.04 -0.34
C PHE A 282 -17.84 10.85 -0.76
N GLN A 283 -17.55 10.22 -1.89
CA GLN A 283 -18.32 9.10 -2.44
C GLN A 283 -17.41 7.97 -2.93
N LEU A 284 -17.83 6.73 -2.71
CA LEU A 284 -17.18 5.51 -3.19
C LEU A 284 -17.83 5.03 -4.48
N TYR A 285 -17.83 5.87 -5.52
CA TYR A 285 -18.62 5.62 -6.73
C TYR A 285 -18.19 4.33 -7.47
N THR A 286 -19.14 3.43 -7.72
CA THR A 286 -18.97 2.26 -8.58
C THR A 286 -19.95 2.23 -9.75
N GLY A 287 -20.98 3.08 -9.71
CA GLY A 287 -22.09 3.11 -10.66
C GLY A 287 -23.41 2.62 -10.06
N ASN A 288 -23.39 2.05 -8.85
CA ASN A 288 -24.58 1.64 -8.11
C ASN A 288 -24.70 2.43 -6.79
N GLU A 289 -25.54 3.47 -6.78
CA GLU A 289 -25.65 4.40 -5.65
C GLU A 289 -26.05 3.71 -4.33
N SER A 290 -26.93 2.71 -4.37
CA SER A 290 -27.35 1.99 -3.16
C SER A 290 -26.18 1.24 -2.52
N GLN A 291 -25.40 0.53 -3.33
CA GLN A 291 -24.21 -0.19 -2.87
C GLN A 291 -23.12 0.78 -2.43
N ASP A 292 -22.93 1.90 -3.13
CA ASP A 292 -21.91 2.90 -2.80
C ASP A 292 -22.15 3.51 -1.40
N VAL A 293 -23.41 3.75 -1.03
CA VAL A 293 -23.80 4.21 0.32
C VAL A 293 -23.54 3.13 1.37
N GLU A 294 -23.92 1.88 1.10
CA GLU A 294 -23.67 0.75 2.01
C GLU A 294 -22.17 0.55 2.26
N VAL A 295 -21.36 0.56 1.20
CA VAL A 295 -19.90 0.43 1.28
C VAL A 295 -19.28 1.60 2.04
N LYS A 296 -19.79 2.83 1.86
CA LYS A 296 -19.34 4.00 2.63
C LYS A 296 -19.66 3.83 4.12
N ASN A 297 -20.83 3.34 4.48
CA ASN A 297 -21.19 3.10 5.87
C ASN A 297 -20.30 2.02 6.50
N LEU A 298 -20.08 0.89 5.82
CA LEU A 298 -19.17 -0.16 6.28
C LEU A 298 -17.73 0.35 6.46
N LEU A 299 -17.25 1.17 5.53
CA LEU A 299 -15.95 1.84 5.63
C LEU A 299 -15.86 2.70 6.90
N LEU A 300 -16.86 3.54 7.13
CA LEU A 300 -16.90 4.43 8.30
C LEU A 300 -16.94 3.62 9.60
N GLU A 301 -17.70 2.52 9.66
CA GLU A 301 -17.70 1.62 10.83
C GLU A 301 -16.30 1.06 11.13
N ILE A 302 -15.58 0.60 10.11
CA ILE A 302 -14.20 0.09 10.25
C ILE A 302 -13.27 1.20 10.77
N LEU A 303 -13.37 2.41 10.22
CA LEU A 303 -12.55 3.55 10.66
C LEU A 303 -12.88 4.01 12.08
N HIS A 304 -14.15 3.95 12.48
CA HIS A 304 -14.57 4.20 13.85
C HIS A 304 -14.04 3.13 14.82
N LEU A 305 -14.04 1.86 14.42
CA LEU A 305 -13.40 0.78 15.19
C LEU A 305 -11.89 1.01 15.33
N ALA A 306 -11.20 1.37 14.25
CA ALA A 306 -9.78 1.70 14.28
C ALA A 306 -9.48 2.86 15.24
N LYS A 307 -10.33 3.91 15.25
CA LYS A 307 -10.23 5.04 16.18
C LYS A 307 -10.54 4.67 17.63
N SER A 308 -11.37 3.66 17.87
CA SER A 308 -11.70 3.18 19.23
C SER A 308 -10.57 2.39 19.89
N PHE A 309 -9.60 1.90 19.11
CA PHE A 309 -8.48 1.14 19.64
C PHE A 309 -7.56 2.06 20.47
N PRO A 310 -7.26 1.74 21.75
CA PRO A 310 -6.45 2.58 22.62
C PRO A 310 -4.96 2.48 22.26
N LEU A 311 -4.60 3.10 21.14
CA LEU A 311 -3.22 3.17 20.67
C LEU A 311 -2.52 4.35 21.35
N HIS A 312 -1.65 4.06 22.30
CA HIS A 312 -0.70 5.04 22.82
C HIS A 312 0.56 5.00 21.94
N PHE A 313 0.64 5.94 21.00
CA PHE A 313 1.82 6.14 20.16
C PHE A 313 2.48 7.46 20.59
N ASP A 314 3.78 7.43 20.90
CA ASP A 314 4.53 8.67 21.15
C ASP A 314 4.87 9.33 19.80
N GLU A 315 3.99 10.25 19.40
CA GLU A 315 4.07 10.99 18.12
C GLU A 315 5.38 11.76 17.96
N ASN A 316 6.02 12.13 19.08
CA ASN A 316 7.31 12.82 19.10
C ASN A 316 8.49 11.92 18.73
N SER A 317 8.30 10.59 18.72
CA SER A 317 9.39 9.65 18.48
C SER A 317 9.67 9.37 16.99
N LEU A 318 8.68 9.50 16.10
CA LEU A 318 8.84 9.19 14.66
C LEU A 318 8.50 10.33 13.70
N PHE A 319 7.56 11.22 14.05
CA PHE A 319 7.00 12.18 13.08
C PHE A 319 6.96 13.63 13.59
N ALA A 320 7.12 13.89 14.90
CA ALA A 320 7.24 15.25 15.43
C ALA A 320 8.70 15.74 15.51
N GLY A 321 9.30 15.97 14.34
CA GLY A 321 10.46 16.86 14.20
C GLY A 321 10.01 18.31 14.04
N ASN A 322 10.95 19.27 14.03
CA ASN A 322 10.66 20.64 13.60
C ASN A 322 9.97 20.61 12.21
N LYS A 323 9.06 21.55 11.90
CA LYS A 323 8.30 21.56 10.61
C LYS A 323 9.17 21.31 9.37
N LYS A 324 10.42 21.80 9.37
CA LYS A 324 11.39 21.60 8.29
C LYS A 324 11.96 20.17 8.23
N GLU A 325 12.23 19.55 9.38
CA GLU A 325 12.72 18.18 9.49
C GLU A 325 11.64 17.19 9.08
N ALA A 326 10.40 17.38 9.55
CA ALA A 326 9.26 16.54 9.17
C ALA A 326 8.97 16.63 7.65
N ALA A 327 9.04 17.84 7.07
CA ALA A 327 8.86 18.01 5.62
C ALA A 327 9.98 17.35 4.80
N LYS A 328 11.24 17.47 5.25
CA LYS A 328 12.36 16.77 4.61
C LYS A 328 12.22 15.26 4.72
N LEU A 329 11.81 14.76 5.87
CA LEU A 329 11.61 13.34 6.11
C LEU A 329 10.48 12.78 5.24
N LYS A 330 9.35 13.50 5.15
CA LYS A 330 8.25 13.17 4.23
C LYS A 330 8.77 12.98 2.80
N GLU A 331 9.58 13.92 2.32
CA GLU A 331 10.14 13.88 0.96
C GLU A 331 11.14 12.72 0.76
N GLU A 332 12.00 12.45 1.74
CA GLU A 332 12.92 11.31 1.69
C GLU A 332 12.15 9.98 1.64
N PHE A 333 11.15 9.78 2.49
CA PHE A 333 10.27 8.60 2.42
C PHE A 333 9.57 8.50 1.07
N ARG A 334 9.01 9.60 0.56
CA ARG A 334 8.34 9.64 -0.74
C ARG A 334 9.27 9.17 -1.86
N LEU A 335 10.52 9.63 -1.87
CA LEU A 335 11.51 9.22 -2.86
C LEU A 335 11.87 7.74 -2.74
N HIS A 336 12.07 7.24 -1.52
CA HIS A 336 12.37 5.82 -1.29
C HIS A 336 11.23 4.89 -1.73
N PHE A 337 9.97 5.24 -1.44
CA PHE A 337 8.82 4.45 -1.90
C PHE A 337 8.63 4.52 -3.42
N LYS A 338 8.94 5.66 -4.04
CA LYS A 338 8.98 5.77 -5.51
C LYS A 338 10.05 4.85 -6.12
N ASN A 339 11.24 4.78 -5.51
CA ASN A 339 12.29 3.86 -5.95
C ASN A 339 11.90 2.39 -5.74
N ILE A 340 11.28 2.06 -4.60
CA ILE A 340 10.76 0.71 -4.35
C ILE A 340 9.72 0.33 -5.42
N SER A 341 8.82 1.24 -5.79
CA SER A 341 7.85 1.00 -6.87
C SER A 341 8.51 0.64 -8.19
N LYS A 342 9.66 1.27 -8.52
CA LYS A 342 10.47 0.92 -9.70
C LYS A 342 11.19 -0.43 -9.55
N ILE A 343 11.64 -0.77 -8.34
CA ILE A 343 12.24 -2.09 -8.07
C ILE A 343 11.20 -3.19 -8.26
N MET A 344 9.92 -2.92 -7.96
CA MET A 344 8.83 -3.89 -8.20
C MET A 344 8.67 -4.24 -9.70
N ASP A 345 9.03 -3.35 -10.63
CA ASP A 345 9.04 -3.63 -12.07
C ASP A 345 10.13 -4.65 -12.49
N CYS A 346 11.02 -5.00 -11.56
CA CYS A 346 12.05 -6.04 -11.73
C CYS A 346 11.66 -7.38 -11.11
N VAL A 347 10.43 -7.52 -10.62
CA VAL A 347 9.96 -8.79 -10.05
C VAL A 347 9.39 -9.67 -11.16
N GLY A 348 10.07 -10.78 -11.50
CA GLY A 348 9.62 -11.72 -12.55
C GLY A 348 8.35 -12.52 -12.21
N CYS A 349 7.93 -12.54 -10.94
CA CYS A 349 6.66 -13.11 -10.50
C CYS A 349 5.52 -12.08 -10.62
N PHE A 350 4.61 -12.23 -11.59
CA PHE A 350 3.55 -11.23 -11.83
C PHE A 350 2.59 -11.04 -10.64
N LYS A 351 2.17 -12.11 -9.96
CA LYS A 351 1.37 -11.96 -8.73
C LYS A 351 2.15 -11.27 -7.60
N CYS A 352 3.43 -11.58 -7.44
CA CYS A 352 4.28 -10.93 -6.45
C CYS A 352 4.49 -9.44 -6.79
N ARG A 353 4.62 -9.11 -8.08
CA ARG A 353 4.69 -7.74 -8.60
C ARG A 353 3.39 -6.98 -8.31
N LEU A 354 2.23 -7.58 -8.57
CA LEU A 354 0.91 -7.02 -8.27
C LEU A 354 0.78 -6.66 -6.79
N TRP A 355 0.98 -7.64 -5.90
CA TRP A 355 0.86 -7.43 -4.45
C TRP A 355 1.96 -6.51 -3.91
N GLY A 356 3.19 -6.61 -4.43
CA GLY A 356 4.29 -5.71 -4.09
C GLY A 356 4.00 -4.25 -4.43
N LYS A 357 3.51 -3.95 -5.64
CA LYS A 357 3.07 -2.59 -6.02
C LYS A 357 1.92 -2.11 -5.14
N LEU A 358 0.91 -2.94 -4.94
CA LEU A 358 -0.26 -2.59 -4.11
C LEU A 358 0.15 -2.29 -2.66
N GLN A 359 0.89 -3.17 -2.00
CA GLN A 359 1.27 -3.00 -0.59
C GLN A 359 2.24 -1.85 -0.38
N THR A 360 3.18 -1.62 -1.31
CA THR A 360 4.09 -0.47 -1.24
C THR A 360 3.36 0.86 -1.48
N GLN A 361 2.36 0.89 -2.37
CA GLN A 361 1.50 2.07 -2.53
C GLN A 361 0.61 2.31 -1.32
N GLY A 362 0.05 1.25 -0.73
CA GLY A 362 -0.72 1.35 0.52
C GLY A 362 0.14 1.93 1.65
N LEU A 363 1.36 1.41 1.83
CA LEU A 363 2.30 1.91 2.83
C LEU A 363 2.76 3.36 2.56
N GLY A 364 2.99 3.73 1.30
CA GLY A 364 3.23 5.13 0.91
C GLY A 364 2.06 6.04 1.27
N THR A 365 0.82 5.57 1.06
CA THR A 365 -0.42 6.28 1.41
C THR A 365 -0.58 6.42 2.93
N VAL A 366 -0.23 5.40 3.71
CA VAL A 366 -0.19 5.43 5.17
C VAL A 366 0.73 6.55 5.65
N LEU A 367 1.94 6.63 5.12
CA LEU A 367 2.89 7.70 5.47
C LEU A 367 2.37 9.08 5.02
N LYS A 368 1.79 9.19 3.82
CA LYS A 368 1.13 10.41 3.35
C LYS A 368 0.10 10.93 4.35
N ILE A 369 -0.74 10.04 4.88
CA ILE A 369 -1.76 10.36 5.90
C ILE A 369 -1.08 10.84 7.19
N LEU A 370 -0.12 10.08 7.73
CA LEU A 370 0.53 10.39 9.00
C LEU A 370 1.30 11.73 8.96
N PHE A 371 1.95 12.05 7.84
CA PHE A 371 2.62 13.36 7.66
C PHE A 371 1.64 14.52 7.42
N SER A 372 0.38 14.24 7.08
CA SER A 372 -0.65 15.24 6.77
C SER A 372 -1.65 15.44 7.88
N GLU A 373 -1.38 14.96 9.09
CA GLU A 373 -2.31 15.02 10.24
C GLU A 373 -2.87 16.43 10.49
N ASN A 374 -2.00 17.44 10.56
CA ASN A 374 -2.38 18.84 10.74
C ASN A 374 -3.29 19.38 9.61
N LEU A 375 -3.17 18.84 8.41
CA LEU A 375 -3.99 19.21 7.26
C LEU A 375 -5.34 18.50 7.33
N ILE A 376 -5.35 17.22 7.72
CA ILE A 376 -6.54 16.39 7.84
C ILE A 376 -7.48 16.91 8.94
N GLU A 377 -6.94 17.30 10.10
CA GLU A 377 -7.74 17.89 11.19
C GLU A 377 -8.37 19.23 10.83
N LYS A 378 -7.82 19.94 9.84
CA LYS A 378 -8.30 21.24 9.37
C LYS A 378 -9.15 21.14 8.10
N ILE A 379 -9.50 19.94 7.65
CA ILE A 379 -10.35 19.77 6.48
C ILE A 379 -11.74 20.35 6.80
N PRO A 380 -12.27 21.27 5.98
CA PRO A 380 -13.61 21.80 6.18
C PRO A 380 -14.66 20.70 6.09
N GLU A 381 -15.63 20.72 7.01
CA GLU A 381 -16.74 19.74 7.05
C GLU A 381 -17.59 19.77 5.78
N SER A 382 -17.74 20.97 5.20
CA SER A 382 -18.47 21.23 3.96
C SER A 382 -17.57 21.94 2.95
N GLY A 383 -17.40 21.34 1.77
CA GLY A 383 -16.62 21.90 0.65
C GLY A 383 -15.47 21.01 0.16
N PRO A 384 -14.82 21.39 -0.96
CA PRO A 384 -13.65 20.72 -1.50
C PRO A 384 -12.48 20.65 -0.50
N SER A 385 -11.76 19.52 -0.50
CA SER A 385 -10.54 19.37 0.31
C SER A 385 -9.37 20.00 -0.44
N TYR A 386 -9.10 21.28 -0.20
CA TYR A 386 -7.99 21.96 -0.88
C TYR A 386 -6.61 21.64 -0.30
N GLY A 387 -6.51 20.90 0.81
CA GLY A 387 -5.23 20.64 1.49
C GLY A 387 -4.81 19.16 1.57
N PHE A 388 -5.72 18.22 1.31
CA PHE A 388 -5.40 16.78 1.38
C PHE A 388 -6.37 15.98 0.51
N GLN A 389 -5.84 15.19 -0.42
CA GLN A 389 -6.64 14.37 -1.32
C GLN A 389 -6.04 12.98 -1.47
N LEU A 390 -6.92 11.99 -1.58
CA LEU A 390 -6.59 10.61 -1.91
C LEU A 390 -7.30 10.22 -3.20
N THR A 391 -6.54 9.62 -4.11
CA THR A 391 -7.04 9.03 -5.35
C THR A 391 -7.73 7.68 -5.06
N ARG A 392 -8.55 7.21 -6.01
CA ARG A 392 -9.15 5.87 -5.92
C ARG A 392 -8.09 4.78 -5.72
N GLN A 393 -6.98 4.87 -6.45
CA GLN A 393 -5.92 3.87 -6.37
C GLN A 393 -5.25 3.86 -4.99
N GLU A 394 -4.95 5.03 -4.42
CA GLU A 394 -4.42 5.15 -3.06
C GLU A 394 -5.41 4.59 -2.01
N ILE A 395 -6.71 4.85 -2.16
CA ILE A 395 -7.73 4.30 -1.25
C ILE A 395 -7.79 2.77 -1.36
N VAL A 396 -7.86 2.22 -2.57
CA VAL A 396 -7.88 0.77 -2.77
C VAL A 396 -6.61 0.12 -2.22
N ALA A 397 -5.44 0.71 -2.48
CA ALA A 397 -4.16 0.22 -1.98
C ALA A 397 -4.06 0.29 -0.45
N LEU A 398 -4.52 1.38 0.18
CA LEU A 398 -4.52 1.57 1.63
C LEU A 398 -5.26 0.46 2.36
N PHE A 399 -6.52 0.20 1.99
CA PHE A 399 -7.34 -0.81 2.68
C PHE A 399 -6.93 -2.23 2.32
N ASN A 400 -6.54 -2.50 1.07
CA ASN A 400 -6.05 -3.84 0.70
C ASN A 400 -4.69 -4.15 1.34
N ALA A 401 -3.77 -3.18 1.46
CA ALA A 401 -2.50 -3.36 2.15
C ALA A 401 -2.73 -3.71 3.62
N PHE A 402 -3.59 -2.94 4.29
CA PHE A 402 -3.95 -3.21 5.69
C PHE A 402 -4.63 -4.57 5.87
N GLY A 403 -5.49 -4.98 4.92
CA GLY A 403 -6.10 -6.32 4.94
C GLY A 403 -5.15 -7.48 4.64
N ARG A 404 -3.86 -7.23 4.38
CA ARG A 404 -2.78 -8.25 4.35
C ARG A 404 -1.96 -8.27 5.63
N LEU A 405 -2.24 -7.42 6.60
CA LEU A 405 -1.60 -7.45 7.92
C LEU A 405 -2.53 -8.13 8.91
#